data_AF-I2Q7S2-F1
#
_entry.id   AF-I2Q7S2-F1
#
_cell.length_a   1.000
_cell.length_b   1.000
_cell.length_c   1.000
_cell.angle_alpha   90.00
_cell.angle_beta   90.00
_cell.angle_gamma   90.00
#
_symmetry.space_group_name_H-M   'P 1'
#
loop_
_entity.id
_entity.type
_entity.pdbx_description
1 polymer ?
#
loop_
_entity_poly.entity_id
_entity_poly.type
_entity_poly.pdbx_seq_one_letter_code
_entity_poly.pdbx_strand_id
1 'polypeptide(L)' 'MKITYEDGEVIAIASDDHTLIGGHHRLAVAASLGKKLFWRDTGEPVKLDHFFKHYVSSLRHTA' A
#
# COMPACT_ATOMS: atom_id res chain seq x y z
N MET A 1 -12.14 -1.37 -2.57
CA MET A 1 -11.27 -2.56 -2.73
C MET A 1 -10.47 -2.86 -1.46
N LYS A 2 -10.34 -4.13 -1.06
CA LYS A 2 -9.54 -4.53 0.13
C LYS A 2 -8.17 -5.05 -0.29
N ILE A 3 -7.13 -4.71 0.46
CA ILE A 3 -5.78 -5.25 0.28
C ILE A 3 -5.53 -6.29 1.35
N THR A 4 -5.05 -7.46 0.93
CA THR A 4 -4.69 -8.58 1.80
C THR A 4 -3.23 -8.98 1.64
N TYR A 5 -2.68 -9.62 2.67
CA TYR A 5 -1.45 -10.39 2.53
C TYR A 5 -1.71 -11.63 1.66
N GLU A 6 -0.62 -12.32 1.32
CA GLU A 6 -0.66 -13.66 0.71
C GLU A 6 -1.45 -14.66 1.57
N ASP A 7 -1.43 -14.52 2.90
CA ASP A 7 -2.18 -15.36 3.85
C ASP A 7 -3.70 -15.02 3.92
N GLY A 8 -4.14 -13.98 3.21
CA GLY A 8 -5.55 -13.53 3.22
C GLY A 8 -5.91 -12.55 4.34
N GLU A 9 -4.98 -12.22 5.23
CA GLU A 9 -5.14 -11.16 6.24
C GLU A 9 -5.35 -9.78 5.61
N VAL A 10 -6.36 -9.04 6.05
CA VAL A 10 -6.68 -7.69 5.54
C VAL A 10 -5.76 -6.65 6.16
N ILE A 11 -5.05 -5.91 5.32
CA ILE A 11 -4.03 -4.93 5.71
C ILE A 11 -4.60 -3.52 5.70
N ALA A 12 -5.30 -3.22 4.62
CA ALA A 12 -5.77 -1.89 4.29
C ALA A 12 -7.02 -1.96 3.41
N ILE A 13 -7.77 -0.87 3.41
CA ILE A 13 -8.90 -0.67 2.52
C ILE A 13 -8.54 0.50 1.61
N ALA A 14 -8.59 0.25 0.31
CA ALA A 14 -8.51 1.32 -0.68
C ALA A 14 -9.94 1.63 -1.16
N SER A 15 -10.30 2.90 -1.14
CA SER A 15 -11.45 3.35 -1.92
C SER A 15 -11.14 3.29 -3.41
N ASP A 16 -12.20 3.16 -4.19
CA ASP A 16 -12.26 3.32 -5.64
C ASP A 16 -11.60 4.63 -6.14
N ASP A 17 -11.66 5.70 -5.34
CA ASP A 17 -10.94 6.96 -5.60
C ASP A 17 -9.41 6.89 -5.35
N HIS A 18 -8.80 5.70 -5.40
CA HIS A 18 -7.40 5.44 -5.06
C HIS A 18 -6.96 5.88 -3.65
N THR A 19 -7.88 6.28 -2.79
CA THR A 19 -7.58 6.72 -1.42
C THR A 19 -7.39 5.50 -0.49
N LEU A 20 -6.22 5.39 0.14
CA LEU A 20 -5.96 4.38 1.19
C LEU A 20 -6.41 4.89 2.56
N ILE A 21 -7.44 4.26 3.11
CA ILE A 21 -7.93 4.56 4.46
C ILE A 21 -7.12 3.74 5.48
N GLY A 22 -6.37 4.42 6.36
CA GLY A 22 -5.59 3.80 7.45
C GLY A 22 -4.46 2.85 7.00
N GLY A 23 -4.16 2.82 5.70
CA GLY A 23 -3.35 1.78 5.07
C GLY A 23 -1.89 2.13 4.83
N HIS A 24 -1.54 3.42 4.64
CA HIS A 24 -0.19 3.81 4.18
C HIS A 24 0.95 3.28 5.06
N HIS A 25 0.84 3.43 6.39
CA HIS A 25 1.87 2.93 7.31
C HIS A 25 1.99 1.41 7.26
N ARG A 26 0.86 0.67 7.26
CA ARG A 26 0.86 -0.80 7.19
C ARG A 26 1.37 -1.32 5.85
N LEU A 27 1.02 -0.65 4.75
CA LEU A 27 1.52 -0.95 3.41
C LEU A 27 3.03 -0.75 3.36
N ALA A 28 3.54 0.31 4.00
CA ALA A 28 4.97 0.62 4.04
C ALA A 28 5.74 -0.44 4.81
N VAL A 29 5.23 -0.84 5.98
CA VAL A 29 5.80 -1.92 6.78
C VAL A 29 5.79 -3.23 6.00
N ALA A 30 4.69 -3.58 5.34
CA ALA A 30 4.62 -4.78 4.51
C ALA A 30 5.63 -4.76 3.34
N ALA A 31 5.75 -3.60 2.67
CA ALA A 31 6.72 -3.39 1.60
C ALA A 31 8.17 -3.53 2.10
N SER A 32 8.49 -2.91 3.25
CA SER A 32 9.81 -3.02 3.88
C SER A 32 10.15 -4.43 4.33
N LEU A 33 9.14 -5.23 4.70
CA LEU A 33 9.30 -6.65 5.03
C LEU A 33 9.36 -7.55 3.79
N GLY A 34 9.25 -7.00 2.57
CA GLY A 34 9.24 -7.77 1.33
C GLY A 34 7.98 -8.63 1.16
N LYS A 35 6.90 -8.35 1.91
CA LYS A 35 5.65 -9.11 1.81
C LYS A 35 4.89 -8.72 0.55
N LYS A 36 4.41 -9.72 -0.17
CA LYS A 36 3.51 -9.52 -1.31
C LYS A 36 2.10 -9.22 -0.82
N LEU A 37 1.52 -8.19 -1.40
CA LEU A 37 0.16 -7.76 -1.13
C LEU A 37 -0.69 -8.00 -2.35
N PHE A 38 -1.94 -8.38 -2.14
CA PHE A 38 -2.88 -8.70 -3.19
C PHE A 38 -4.18 -7.92 -3.01
N TRP A 39 -4.80 -7.55 -4.12
CA TRP A 39 -6.16 -7.04 -4.14
C TRP A 39 -7.10 -8.21 -3.89
N ARG A 40 -7.87 -8.17 -2.81
CA ARG A 40 -8.84 -9.21 -2.49
C ARG A 40 -9.94 -9.34 -3.55
N ASP A 41 -10.24 -8.24 -4.24
CA ASP A 41 -11.29 -8.16 -5.25
C ASP A 41 -10.86 -8.79 -6.58
N THR A 42 -9.66 -8.46 -7.06
CA THR A 42 -9.17 -8.88 -8.38
C THR A 42 -8.14 -10.01 -8.32
N GLY A 43 -7.58 -10.31 -7.14
CA GLY A 43 -6.46 -11.23 -6.96
C GLY A 43 -5.12 -10.70 -7.48
N GLU A 44 -5.10 -9.47 -8.00
CA GLU A 44 -3.87 -8.91 -8.58
C GLU A 44 -2.90 -8.44 -7.50
N PRO A 45 -1.58 -8.55 -7.73
CA PRO A 45 -0.59 -8.00 -6.83
C PRO A 45 -0.75 -6.47 -6.74
N VAL A 46 -0.76 -5.95 -5.52
CA VAL A 46 -0.82 -4.51 -5.27
C VAL A 46 0.50 -3.88 -5.70
N LYS A 47 0.43 -2.95 -6.66
CA LYS A 47 1.57 -2.15 -7.08
C LYS A 47 1.85 -1.06 -6.03
N LEU A 48 2.71 -1.40 -5.07
CA LEU A 48 3.17 -0.49 -4.03
C LEU A 48 3.77 0.80 -4.60
N ASP A 49 4.40 0.72 -5.78
CA ASP A 49 4.96 1.86 -6.51
C ASP A 49 3.97 3.01 -6.72
N HIS A 50 2.68 2.70 -6.94
CA HIS A 50 1.65 3.73 -7.12
C HIS A 50 1.32 4.47 -5.81
N PHE A 51 1.47 3.81 -4.67
CA PHE A 51 1.22 4.39 -3.35
C PHE A 51 2.45 5.10 -2.77
N PHE A 52 3.66 4.63 -3.12
CA PHE A 52 4.93 5.19 -2.63
C PHE A 52 5.60 6.17 -3.60
N LYS A 53 5.02 6.42 -4.78
CA LYS A 53 5.57 7.29 -5.83
C LYS A 53 5.91 8.72 -5.38
N HIS A 54 5.49 9.13 -4.18
CA HIS A 54 5.76 10.46 -3.62
C HIS A 54 6.90 10.53 -2.60
N TYR A 55 7.55 9.42 -2.21
CA TYR A 55 8.57 9.49 -1.16
C TYR A 55 9.90 10.12 -1.61
N VAL A 56 10.12 10.31 -2.93
CA VAL A 56 11.39 10.84 -3.47
C VAL A 56 11.33 12.35 -3.79
N SER A 57 10.19 13.03 -3.64
CA SER A 57 10.08 14.46 -4.03
C SER A 57 9.73 15.44 -2.91
N SER A 58 9.62 15.00 -1.64
CA SER A 58 9.43 15.93 -0.51
C SER A 58 10.45 15.79 0.61
N LEU A 59 11.65 15.27 0.33
CA LEU A 59 12.83 15.50 1.17
C LEU A 59 13.51 16.84 0.79
N ARG A 60 12.71 17.91 0.81
CA ARG A 60 13.18 19.31 0.76
C ARG A 60 12.44 20.09 1.84
N HIS A 61 12.75 19.77 3.08
CA HIS A 61 12.81 20.77 4.13
C HIS A 61 14.06 20.46 4.96
N THR A 62 15.19 20.93 4.44
CA THR A 62 16.23 21.48 5.31
C THR A 62 15.58 22.56 6.16
N ALA A 63 15.64 22.38 7.47
CA ALA A 63 15.51 23.45 8.46
C ALA A 63 16.71 23.31 9.40
#